data_AF-A0A423ISX9-F1
#
_entry.id   AF-A0A423ISX9-F1
#
_cell.length_a   1.000
_cell.length_b   1.000
_cell.length_c   1.000
_cell.angle_alpha   90.00
_cell.angle_beta   90.00
_cell.angle_gamma   90.00
#
_symmetry.space_group_name_H-M   'P 1'
#
loop_
_entity.id
_entity.type
_entity.pdbx_description
1 polymer ?
#
loop_
_entity_poly.entity_id
_entity_poly.type
_entity_poly.pdbx_seq_one_letter_code
_entity_poly.pdbx_strand_id
1 'polypeptide(L)'
;MSTIKEIVKNESLEDIVTVFALLRSPPHLDMMIRRHNREAVQHGELEEAYTKLYEAGILVDGEKGLCIKGPNWKAPQFVIEKRYI
;
A
#
# COMPACT_ATOMS: atom_id res chain seq x y z
N MET A 1 19.67 -1.76 7.98
CA MET A 1 18.25 -2.21 7.98
C MET A 1 17.59 -1.72 6.70
N SER A 2 16.57 -2.41 6.19
CA SER A 2 15.81 -1.93 5.03
C SER A 2 14.49 -1.35 5.52
N THR A 3 14.31 -0.04 5.34
CA THR A 3 13.09 0.72 5.67
C THR A 3 11.83 0.02 5.17
N ILE A 4 11.85 -0.48 3.93
CA ILE A 4 10.70 -1.18 3.31
C ILE A 4 10.36 -2.46 4.08
N LYS A 5 11.37 -3.21 4.54
CA LYS A 5 11.15 -4.44 5.31
C LYS A 5 10.45 -4.15 6.63
N GLU A 6 10.77 -3.03 7.29
CA GLU A 6 10.15 -2.65 8.55
C GLU A 6 8.71 -2.17 8.35
N ILE A 7 8.46 -1.36 7.33
CA ILE A 7 7.09 -0.92 6.97
C ILE A 7 6.20 -2.14 6.68
N VAL A 8 6.65 -3.06 5.82
CA VAL A 8 5.86 -4.24 5.42
C VAL A 8 5.59 -5.21 6.58
N LYS A 9 6.39 -5.15 7.65
CA LYS A 9 6.22 -6.03 8.82
C LYS A 9 5.37 -5.43 9.92
N ASN A 10 5.35 -4.12 10.05
CA ASN A 10 4.79 -3.43 11.21
C ASN A 10 3.51 -2.65 10.87
N GLU A 11 3.32 -2.27 9.61
CA GLU A 11 2.17 -1.47 9.17
C GLU A 11 1.12 -2.34 8.49
N SER A 12 -0.13 -1.86 8.48
CA SER A 12 -1.25 -2.59 7.89
C SER A 12 -1.15 -2.67 6.36
N LEU A 13 -1.73 -3.71 5.76
CA LEU A 13 -1.74 -3.86 4.31
C LEU A 13 -2.43 -2.66 3.63
N GLU A 14 -3.52 -2.16 4.19
CA GLU A 14 -4.25 -1.00 3.68
C GLU A 14 -3.40 0.29 3.70
N ASP A 15 -2.66 0.53 4.79
CA ASP A 15 -1.76 1.68 4.90
C ASP A 15 -0.57 1.58 3.92
N ILE A 16 -0.03 0.36 3.77
CA ILE A 16 1.02 0.07 2.79
C ILE A 16 0.50 0.36 1.37
N VAL A 17 -0.66 -0.16 0.99
CA VAL A 17 -1.25 0.03 -0.34
C VAL A 17 -1.58 1.51 -0.58
N THR A 18 -2.14 2.21 0.41
CA THR A 18 -2.47 3.65 0.33
C THR A 18 -1.27 4.54 -0.05
N VAL A 19 -0.06 4.16 0.37
CA VAL A 19 1.16 4.91 0.09
C VAL A 19 1.86 4.39 -1.17
N PHE A 20 2.09 3.08 -1.26
CA PHE A 20 2.93 2.52 -2.31
C PHE A 20 2.21 2.34 -3.65
N ALA A 21 0.88 2.27 -3.68
CA ALA A 21 0.12 2.24 -4.93
C ALA A 21 0.27 3.51 -5.77
N LEU A 22 0.67 4.62 -5.14
CA LEU A 22 0.99 5.89 -5.83
C LEU A 22 2.34 5.83 -6.57
N LEU A 23 3.20 4.88 -6.21
CA LEU A 23 4.59 4.79 -6.69
C LEU A 23 4.85 3.51 -7.49
N ARG A 24 4.06 2.46 -7.28
CA ARG A 24 4.23 1.14 -7.88
C ARG A 24 2.89 0.61 -8.37
N SER A 25 2.93 -0.02 -9.54
CA SER A 25 1.78 -0.76 -10.06
C SER A 25 1.49 -1.98 -9.17
N PRO A 26 0.25 -2.50 -9.19
CA PRO A 26 -0.14 -3.63 -8.35
C PRO A 26 0.79 -4.86 -8.43
N PRO A 27 1.29 -5.29 -9.61
CA PRO A 27 2.23 -6.42 -9.68
C PRO A 27 3.57 -6.14 -8.99
N HIS A 28 4.06 -4.90 -9.08
CA HIS A 28 5.31 -4.50 -8.42
C HIS A 28 5.12 -4.35 -6.91
N LEU A 29 3.94 -3.94 -6.47
CA LEU A 29 3.58 -3.86 -5.05
C LEU A 29 3.47 -5.26 -4.43
N ASP A 30 2.77 -6.18 -5.10
CA ASP A 30 2.66 -7.59 -4.67
C ASP A 30 4.05 -8.22 -4.46
N MET A 31 4.93 -8.08 -5.46
CA MET A 31 6.30 -8.61 -5.37
C MET A 31 7.09 -7.99 -4.20
N MET A 32 6.95 -6.69 -3.98
CA MET A 32 7.60 -5.98 -2.87
C MET A 32 7.14 -6.52 -1.51
N ILE A 33 5.83 -6.71 -1.34
CA ILE A 33 5.25 -7.21 -0.09
C ILE A 33 5.68 -8.67 0.13
N ARG A 34 5.54 -9.55 -0.87
CA ARG A 34 5.92 -10.96 -0.77
C ARG A 34 7.38 -11.18 -0.36
N ARG A 35 8.27 -10.30 -0.81
CA ARG A 35 9.70 -10.35 -0.47
C ARG A 35 9.99 -10.13 1.02
N HIS A 36 9.12 -9.42 1.72
CA HIS A 36 9.34 -9.00 3.11
C HIS A 36 8.35 -9.59 4.11
N ASN A 37 7.13 -9.91 3.66
CA ASN A 37 6.08 -10.57 4.42
C ASN A 37 5.16 -11.35 3.45
N ARG A 38 5.56 -12.57 3.10
CA ARG A 38 4.79 -13.43 2.17
C ARG A 38 3.39 -13.73 2.67
N GLU A 39 3.21 -13.81 3.98
CA GLU A 39 1.95 -14.16 4.63
C GLU A 39 0.88 -13.09 4.46
N ALA A 40 1.29 -11.83 4.24
CA ALA A 40 0.37 -10.70 4.10
C ALA A 40 -0.47 -10.71 2.80
N VAL A 41 -0.10 -11.51 1.79
CA VAL A 41 -0.75 -11.49 0.46
C VAL A 41 -0.89 -12.90 -0.15
N GLN A 42 -1.18 -13.93 0.65
CA GLN A 42 -1.26 -15.31 0.16
C GLN A 42 -2.54 -15.66 -0.60
N HIS A 43 -3.68 -15.09 -0.21
CA HIS A 43 -5.02 -15.51 -0.61
C HIS A 43 -5.89 -14.38 -1.18
N GLY A 44 -5.28 -13.33 -1.76
CA GLY A 44 -5.98 -12.24 -2.43
C GLY A 44 -6.20 -11.01 -1.55
N GLU A 45 -5.56 -10.94 -0.38
CA GLU A 45 -5.64 -9.83 0.57
C GLU A 45 -5.22 -8.49 -0.09
N LEU A 46 -4.30 -8.55 -1.07
CA LEU A 46 -3.91 -7.36 -1.84
C LEU A 46 -5.08 -6.81 -2.66
N GLU A 47 -5.80 -7.67 -3.38
CA GLU A 47 -6.96 -7.28 -4.19
C GLU A 47 -8.10 -6.77 -3.30
N GLU A 48 -8.32 -7.42 -2.15
CA GLU A 48 -9.28 -6.96 -1.15
C GLU A 48 -8.92 -5.58 -0.60
N ALA A 49 -7.65 -5.35 -0.29
CA ALA A 49 -7.17 -4.04 0.17
C ALA A 49 -7.38 -2.95 -0.89
N TYR A 50 -7.05 -3.23 -2.16
CA TYR A 50 -7.35 -2.30 -3.25
C TYR A 50 -8.84 -2.00 -3.35
N THR A 51 -9.69 -3.04 -3.36
CA THR A 51 -11.15 -2.90 -3.46
C THR A 51 -11.69 -2.00 -2.36
N LYS A 52 -11.32 -2.25 -1.09
CA LYS A 52 -11.71 -1.41 0.05
C LYS A 52 -11.28 0.04 -0.11
N LEU A 53 -10.05 0.27 -0.57
CA LEU A 53 -9.50 1.62 -0.74
C LEU A 53 -10.17 2.39 -1.89
N TYR A 54 -10.57 1.69 -2.96
CA TYR A 54 -11.34 2.27 -4.05
C TYR A 54 -12.78 2.59 -3.61
N GLU A 55 -13.47 1.66 -2.95
CA GLU A 55 -14.82 1.87 -2.43
C GLU A 55 -14.87 3.02 -1.41
N ALA A 56 -13.84 3.14 -0.57
CA ALA A 56 -13.69 4.25 0.37
C ALA A 56 -13.32 5.59 -0.29
N GLY A 57 -13.02 5.62 -1.60
CA GLY A 57 -12.55 6.81 -2.30
C GLY A 57 -11.19 7.32 -1.81
N ILE A 58 -10.38 6.45 -1.21
CA ILE A 58 -9.01 6.75 -0.75
C ILE A 58 -8.05 6.70 -1.94
N LEU A 59 -8.22 5.69 -2.81
CA LEU A 59 -7.48 5.56 -4.06
C LEU A 59 -8.42 5.70 -5.24
N VAL A 60 -7.89 6.22 -6.35
CA VAL A 60 -8.57 6.30 -7.64
C VAL A 60 -7.58 5.86 -8.72
N ASP A 61 -8.08 5.27 -9.80
CA ASP A 61 -7.25 4.88 -10.94
C ASP A 61 -6.57 6.10 -11.54
N GLY A 62 -5.25 6.01 -11.64
CA GLY A 62 -4.41 7.01 -12.26
C GLY A 62 -3.96 6.59 -13.65
N GLU A 63 -2.94 7.28 -14.14
CA GLU A 63 -2.33 6.94 -15.41
C GLU A 63 -1.32 5.78 -15.27
N LYS A 64 -1.13 5.04 -16.37
CA LYS A 64 -0.06 4.03 -16.51
C LYS A 64 -0.09 2.92 -15.44
N GLY A 65 -1.27 2.59 -14.92
CA GLY A 65 -1.46 1.52 -13.94
C GLY A 65 -0.96 1.86 -12.53
N LEU A 66 -0.81 3.16 -12.24
CA LEU A 66 -0.62 3.68 -10.88
C LEU A 66 -1.94 4.21 -10.34
N CYS A 67 -2.07 4.26 -9.02
CA CYS A 67 -3.16 4.96 -8.37
C CYS A 67 -2.82 6.44 -8.16
N ILE A 68 -3.85 7.27 -8.08
CA ILE A 68 -3.76 8.63 -7.57
C ILE A 68 -4.52 8.76 -6.25
N LYS A 69 -4.27 9.85 -5.54
CA LYS A 69 -4.97 10.17 -4.29
C LYS A 69 -6.44 10.46 -4.61
N GLY A 70 -7.33 9.69 -3.99
CA GLY A 70 -8.76 9.93 -4.05
C GLY A 70 -9.21 11.08 -3.14
N PRO A 71 -10.50 11.46 -3.22
CA PRO A 71 -11.07 12.55 -2.42
C PRO A 71 -10.96 12.34 -0.91
N ASN A 72 -10.94 11.09 -0.44
CA ASN A 72 -10.85 10.75 0.98
C ASN A 72 -9.43 10.37 1.42
N TRP A 73 -8.43 10.59 0.56
CA TRP A 73 -7.06 10.20 0.87
C TRP A 73 -6.51 10.95 2.09
N LYS A 74 -5.97 10.20 3.04
CA LYS A 74 -5.27 10.72 4.22
C LYS A 74 -3.95 9.97 4.37
N ALA A 75 -2.93 10.69 4.85
CA ALA A 75 -1.64 10.07 5.11
C ALA A 75 -1.76 9.09 6.28
N PRO A 76 -1.26 7.84 6.14
CA PRO A 76 -1.16 6.91 7.27
C PRO A 76 -0.29 7.44 8.40
N GLN A 77 -0.53 6.96 9.62
CA GLN A 77 0.13 7.46 10.83
C GLN A 77 1.66 7.38 10.74
N PHE A 78 2.23 6.29 10.22
CA PHE A 78 3.68 6.13 10.11
C PHE A 78 4.34 7.15 9.18
N VAL A 79 3.59 7.68 8.19
CA VAL A 79 4.05 8.74 7.29
C VAL A 79 4.04 10.08 8.01
N ILE A 80 2.99 10.35 8.79
CA ILE A 80 2.86 11.58 9.59
C ILE A 80 3.96 11.65 10.64
N GLU A 81 4.19 10.54 11.34
CA GLU A 81 5.20 10.43 12.41
C GLU A 81 6.63 10.31 11.89
N LYS A 82 6.82 10.16 10.56
CA LYS A 82 8.13 9.90 9.95
C LYS A 82 8.88 8.74 10.60
N ARG A 83 8.15 7.69 11.00
CA ARG A 83 8.64 6.59 11.83
C ARG A 83 9.85 5.84 11.24
N TYR A 84 10.00 5.89 9.92
CA TYR A 84 11.00 5.15 9.17
C TYR A 84 11.94 6.06 8.34
N ILE A 85 12.06 7.34 8.71
CA ILE A 85 12.95 8.34 8.07
C ILE A 85 14.19 8.59 8.92
#